data_AF-A0ABD5MDG4-F1
#
_entry.id   AF-A0ABD5MDG4-F1
#
_cell.length_a   1.000
_cell.length_b   1.000
_cell.length_c   1.000
_cell.angle_alpha   90.00
_cell.angle_beta   90.00
_cell.angle_gamma   90.00
#
_symmetry.space_group_name_H-M   'P 1'
#
loop_
_entity.id
_entity.type
_entity.pdbx_description
1 polymer ?
#
loop_
_entity_poly.entity_id
_entity_poly.type
_entity_poly.pdbx_seq_one_letter_code
_entity_poly.pdbx_strand_id
1 'polypeptide(L)'
;MVSLGALEPGELVLLTVAIVGLVPVILRYTDEAKWFTLGYCCLVVGAVATNVEALVLGDVFNFVEHAFGLLGSGVAFAYAAYDRRERLSAAEEAGLGGSETLGGSDAVEG
;
A
#
# COMPACT_ATOMS: atom_id res chain seq x y z
N MET A 1 -19.15 -8.84 31.73
CA MET A 1 -19.93 -8.73 30.50
C MET A 1 -19.14 -7.82 29.57
N VAL A 2 -18.66 -8.33 28.43
CA VAL A 2 -17.97 -7.50 27.44
C VAL A 2 -19.04 -6.62 26.79
N SER A 3 -18.98 -5.31 27.04
CA SER A 3 -19.91 -4.37 26.43
C SER A 3 -19.40 -4.04 25.03
N LEU A 4 -20.17 -4.38 24.00
CA LEU A 4 -19.93 -3.92 22.63
C LEU A 4 -20.00 -2.38 22.49
N GLY A 5 -20.44 -1.66 23.54
CA GLY A 5 -20.41 -0.21 23.62
C GLY A 5 -19.06 0.40 24.04
N ALA A 6 -18.01 -0.41 24.21
CA ALA A 6 -16.65 0.07 24.50
C ALA A 6 -15.85 0.44 23.24
N LEU A 7 -16.28 -0.02 22.05
CA LEU A 7 -15.66 0.35 20.79
C LEU A 7 -16.40 1.52 20.16
N GLU A 8 -15.67 2.55 19.72
CA GLU A 8 -16.26 3.63 18.96
C GLU A 8 -16.79 3.06 17.62
N PRO A 9 -18.03 3.38 17.20
CA PRO A 9 -18.61 2.84 15.97
C PRO A 9 -17.72 3.07 14.72
N GLY A 10 -16.98 4.18 14.69
CA GLY A 10 -16.03 4.48 13.61
C GLY A 10 -14.86 3.49 13.53
N GLU A 11 -14.31 3.09 14.67
CA GLU A 11 -13.18 2.15 14.75
C GLU A 11 -13.57 0.75 14.28
N LEU A 12 -14.76 0.28 14.67
CA LEU A 12 -15.31 -1.00 14.22
C LEU A 12 -15.54 -1.04 12.70
N VAL A 13 -16.06 0.06 12.14
CA VAL A 13 -16.24 0.18 10.69
C VAL A 13 -14.89 0.16 9.98
N LEU A 14 -13.90 0.92 10.47
CA LEU A 14 -12.54 0.93 9.94
C LEU A 14 -11.88 -0.45 9.98
N LEU A 15 -11.95 -1.13 11.12
CA LEU A 15 -11.44 -2.49 11.28
C LEU A 15 -12.09 -3.46 10.30
N THR A 16 -13.41 -3.39 10.16
CA THR A 16 -14.17 -4.25 9.26
C THR A 16 -13.75 -4.02 7.80
N VAL A 17 -13.67 -2.75 7.38
CA VAL A 17 -13.26 -2.40 6.01
C VAL A 17 -11.81 -2.83 5.74
N ALA A 18 -10.91 -2.66 6.70
CA ALA A 18 -9.51 -3.09 6.59
C ALA A 18 -9.40 -4.62 6.41
N ILE A 19 -10.15 -5.39 7.20
CA ILE A 19 -10.15 -6.86 7.08
C ILE A 19 -10.77 -7.32 5.76
N VAL A 20 -11.91 -6.74 5.37
CA VAL A 20 -12.58 -7.09 4.11
C VAL A 20 -11.70 -6.72 2.91
N GLY A 21 -11.04 -5.57 2.95
CA GLY A 21 -10.14 -5.13 1.89
C GLY A 21 -8.81 -5.89 1.86
N LEU A 22 -8.43 -6.61 2.91
CA LEU A 22 -7.27 -7.51 2.87
C LEU A 22 -7.46 -8.66 1.87
N VAL A 23 -8.70 -9.12 1.67
CA VAL A 23 -9.03 -10.22 0.75
C VAL A 23 -8.56 -9.91 -0.68
N PRO A 24 -9.00 -8.82 -1.34
CA PRO A 24 -8.51 -8.50 -2.69
C PRO A 24 -7.01 -8.19 -2.73
N VAL A 25 -6.42 -7.64 -1.66
CA VAL A 25 -4.97 -7.36 -1.58
C VAL A 25 -4.14 -8.64 -1.64
N ILE A 26 -4.55 -9.67 -0.89
CA ILE A 26 -3.88 -10.98 -0.92
C ILE A 26 -4.13 -11.67 -2.25
N LEU A 27 -5.37 -11.65 -2.75
CA LEU A 27 -5.73 -12.30 -4.02
C LEU A 27 -5.04 -11.68 -5.25
N ARG A 28 -4.62 -10.41 -5.16
CA ARG A 28 -3.92 -9.68 -6.22
C ARG A 28 -2.44 -9.45 -5.90
N TYR A 29 -1.88 -10.22 -4.97
CA TYR A 29 -0.45 -10.12 -4.64
C TYR A 29 0.42 -10.43 -5.87
N THR A 30 1.35 -9.52 -6.17
CA THR A 30 2.41 -9.68 -7.16
C THR A 30 3.72 -9.18 -6.58
N ASP A 31 4.86 -9.61 -7.12
CA ASP A 31 6.17 -9.11 -6.69
C ASP A 31 6.32 -7.59 -6.88
N GLU A 32 5.57 -7.03 -7.83
CA GLU A 32 5.42 -5.60 -8.06
C GLU A 32 4.66 -4.87 -6.97
N ALA A 33 3.66 -5.52 -6.37
CA ALA A 33 2.79 -4.93 -5.35
C ALA A 33 3.29 -5.17 -3.92
N LYS A 34 4.44 -5.83 -3.73
CA LYS A 34 4.93 -6.27 -2.40
C LYS A 34 4.93 -5.18 -1.33
N TRP A 35 5.35 -3.96 -1.69
CA TRP A 35 5.42 -2.82 -0.77
C TRP A 35 4.04 -2.25 -0.44
N PHE A 36 3.12 -2.28 -1.40
CA PHE A 36 1.72 -1.93 -1.18
C PHE A 36 1.05 -2.94 -0.24
N THR A 37 1.24 -4.24 -0.49
CA THR A 37 0.73 -5.30 0.38
C THR A 37 1.30 -5.18 1.80
N LEU A 38 2.59 -4.91 1.95
CA LEU A 38 3.21 -4.70 3.26
C LEU A 38 2.56 -3.52 4.01
N GLY A 39 2.39 -2.37 3.33
CA GLY A 39 1.72 -1.21 3.94
C GLY A 39 0.28 -1.52 4.35
N TYR A 40 -0.45 -2.27 3.53
CA TYR A 40 -1.81 -2.69 3.84
C TYR A 40 -1.87 -3.67 5.03
N CYS A 41 -0.93 -4.62 5.10
CA CYS A 41 -0.81 -5.51 6.25
C CYS A 41 -0.52 -4.74 7.54
N CYS A 42 0.36 -3.73 7.50
CA CYS A 42 0.62 -2.86 8.64
C CYS A 42 -0.65 -2.12 9.10
N LEU A 43 -1.49 -1.65 8.17
CA LEU A 43 -2.78 -1.04 8.52
C LEU A 43 -3.70 -2.03 9.24
N VAL A 44 -3.85 -3.24 8.69
CA VAL A 44 -4.73 -4.26 9.29
C VAL A 44 -4.23 -4.65 10.68
N VAL A 45 -2.92 -4.88 10.83
CA VAL A 45 -2.32 -5.23 12.12
C VAL A 45 -2.49 -4.10 13.13
N GLY A 46 -2.25 -2.84 12.74
CA GLY A 46 -2.49 -1.69 13.60
C GLY A 46 -3.94 -1.57 14.03
N ALA A 47 -4.88 -1.67 13.08
CA ALA A 47 -6.32 -1.63 13.39
C ALA A 47 -6.73 -2.76 14.35
N VAL A 48 -6.27 -3.99 14.12
CA VAL A 48 -6.57 -5.13 15.01
C VAL A 48 -5.97 -4.90 16.40
N ALA A 49 -4.70 -4.50 16.49
CA ALA A 49 -4.01 -4.26 17.75
C ALA A 49 -4.74 -3.22 18.61
N THR A 50 -5.05 -2.06 18.03
CA THR A 50 -5.72 -0.96 18.75
C THR A 50 -7.13 -1.34 19.21
N ASN A 51 -7.89 -2.07 18.38
CA ASN A 51 -9.23 -2.53 18.78
C ASN A 51 -9.17 -3.62 19.87
N VAL A 52 -8.15 -4.49 19.84
CA VAL A 52 -7.93 -5.50 20.90
C VAL A 52 -7.46 -4.83 22.19
N GLU A 53 -6.60 -3.81 22.10
CA GLU A 53 -6.15 -3.06 23.26
C GLU A 53 -7.32 -2.32 23.93
N ALA A 54 -8.14 -1.61 23.15
CA ALA A 54 -9.34 -0.93 23.64
C ALA A 54 -10.28 -1.87 24.42
N LEU A 55 -10.34 -3.14 24.02
CA LEU A 55 -11.15 -4.16 24.69
C LEU A 55 -10.54 -4.75 25.97
N VAL A 56 -9.21 -4.75 26.11
CA VAL A 56 -8.50 -5.51 27.17
C VAL A 56 -7.74 -4.61 28.15
N LEU A 57 -7.13 -3.53 27.67
CA LEU A 57 -6.20 -2.66 28.39
C LEU A 57 -6.64 -1.19 28.42
N GLY A 58 -7.59 -0.78 27.59
CA GLY A 58 -8.00 0.61 27.43
C GLY A 58 -7.07 1.33 26.44
N ASP A 59 -6.30 2.32 26.92
CA ASP A 59 -5.53 3.25 26.07
C ASP A 59 -4.01 3.29 26.37
N VAL A 60 -3.44 2.22 26.90
CA VAL A 60 -2.07 2.25 27.45
C VAL A 60 -0.99 2.41 26.36
N PHE A 61 -1.17 1.79 25.20
CA PHE A 61 -0.27 1.76 24.06
C PHE A 61 -0.85 2.39 22.80
N ASN A 62 -2.08 2.91 22.87
CA ASN A 62 -2.84 3.45 21.73
C ASN A 62 -1.98 4.37 20.84
N PHE A 63 -1.26 5.34 21.42
CA PHE A 63 -0.37 6.23 20.65
C PHE A 63 0.76 5.50 19.90
N VAL A 64 1.41 4.52 20.54
CA VAL A 64 2.53 3.79 19.95
C VAL A 64 2.02 2.88 18.83
N GLU A 65 0.93 2.16 19.06
CA GLU A 65 0.31 1.30 18.05
C GLU A 65 -0.19 2.09 16.85
N HIS A 66 -0.82 3.24 17.09
CA HIS A 66 -1.30 4.12 16.04
C HIS A 66 -0.15 4.72 15.24
N ALA A 67 0.93 5.14 15.91
CA ALA A 67 2.13 5.61 15.26
C ALA A 67 2.76 4.51 14.39
N PHE A 68 2.97 3.31 14.91
CA PHE A 68 3.59 2.23 14.11
C PHE A 68 2.68 1.71 12.99
N GLY A 69 1.38 1.56 13.25
CA GLY A 69 0.40 1.11 12.26
C GLY A 69 0.22 2.13 11.13
N LEU A 70 -0.12 3.37 11.46
CA LEU A 70 -0.37 4.41 10.46
C LEU A 70 0.91 4.94 9.83
N LEU A 71 1.92 5.32 10.62
CA LEU A 71 3.16 5.87 10.08
C LEU A 71 3.94 4.80 9.32
N GLY A 72 3.98 3.57 9.83
CA GLY A 72 4.59 2.43 9.13
C GLY A 72 3.89 2.14 7.80
N SER A 73 2.55 2.17 7.77
CA SER A 73 1.82 2.02 6.51
C SER A 73 2.06 3.18 5.54
N GLY A 74 2.08 4.43 6.04
CA GLY A 74 2.35 5.62 5.23
C GLY A 74 3.73 5.58 4.58
N VAL A 75 4.77 5.18 5.32
CA VAL A 75 6.13 4.99 4.78
C VAL A 75 6.14 3.90 3.71
N ALA A 76 5.49 2.76 3.98
CA ALA A 76 5.42 1.66 3.02
C ALA A 76 4.69 2.06 1.73
N PHE A 77 3.58 2.81 1.83
CA PHE A 77 2.87 3.31 0.65
C PHE A 77 3.64 4.38 -0.11
N ALA A 78 4.33 5.29 0.59
CA ALA A 78 5.19 6.28 -0.04
C ALA A 78 6.31 5.59 -0.84
N TYR A 79 6.93 4.56 -0.25
CA TYR A 79 7.94 3.76 -0.95
C TYR A 79 7.34 3.00 -2.15
N ALA A 80 6.18 2.37 -1.98
CA ALA A 80 5.49 1.66 -3.07
C ALA A 80 5.16 2.58 -4.26
N ALA A 81 4.74 3.82 -3.98
CA ALA A 81 4.47 4.82 -5.00
C ALA A 81 5.75 5.28 -5.72
N TYR A 82 6.86 5.42 -4.98
CA TYR A 82 8.15 5.77 -5.55
C TYR A 82 8.70 4.67 -6.47
N ASP A 83 8.74 3.42 -6.00
CA ASP A 83 9.18 2.24 -6.79
C ASP A 83 8.34 2.10 -8.07
N ARG A 84 7.01 2.27 -7.95
CA ARG A 84 6.12 2.22 -9.11
C ARG A 84 6.47 3.30 -10.14
N ARG A 85 6.79 4.52 -9.70
CA ARG A 85 7.14 5.62 -10.60
C ARG A 85 8.45 5.35 -11.34
N GLU A 86 9.48 4.88 -10.64
CA GLU A 86 10.78 4.56 -11.23
C GLU A 86 10.65 3.49 -12.32
N ARG A 87 9.86 2.45 -12.06
CA ARG A 87 9.60 1.37 -13.03
C ARG A 87 8.83 1.82 -14.26
N LEU A 88 7.89 2.77 -14.11
CA LEU A 88 7.18 3.35 -15.24
C LEU A 88 8.10 4.22 -16.11
N SER A 89 8.97 5.02 -15.49
CA SER A 89 9.96 5.82 -16.22
C SER A 89 10.97 4.94 -16.97
N ALA A 90 11.48 3.87 -16.35
CA ALA A 90 12.38 2.93 -17.02
C ALA A 90 11.69 2.19 -18.19
N ALA A 91 10.40 1.88 -18.06
CA ALA A 91 9.63 1.26 -19.15
C ALA A 91 9.41 2.22 -20.34
N GLU A 92 9.26 3.52 -20.08
CA GLU A 92 9.13 4.56 -21.10
C GLU A 92 10.44 4.72 -21.90
N GLU A 93 11.58 4.79 -21.20
CA GLU A 93 12.91 4.85 -21.83
C GLU A 93 13.20 3.59 -22.68
N ALA A 94 12.85 2.41 -22.19
CA ALA A 94 13.01 1.15 -22.93
C ALA A 94 12.09 1.06 -24.18
N GLY A 95 10.94 1.73 -24.16
CA GLY A 95 9.99 1.79 -25.28
C GLY A 95 10.33 2.85 -26.34
N LEU A 96 11.03 3.92 -25.96
CA LEU A 96 11.43 5.03 -26.84
C LEU A 96 12.71 4.77 -27.65
N GLY A 97 13.52 3.77 -27.28
CA GLY A 97 14.73 3.38 -28.04
C GLY A 97 14.48 2.63 -29.36
N GLY A 98 13.21 2.46 -29.78
CA GLY A 98 12.82 1.62 -30.92
C GLY A 98 12.47 2.34 -32.23
N SER A 99 12.46 3.68 -32.30
CA SER A 99 11.95 4.40 -33.49
C SER A 99 12.92 5.37 -34.17
N GLU A 100 14.18 5.44 -33.76
CA GLU A 100 15.17 6.33 -34.41
C GLU A 100 16.24 5.50 -35.13
N THR A 101 16.03 5.13 -36.41
CA THR A 101 17.11 4.85 -37.39
C THR A 101 16.68 4.51 -38.84
N LEU A 102 15.41 4.67 -39.24
CA LEU A 102 15.02 4.49 -40.66
C LEU A 102 14.55 5.82 -41.27
N GLY A 103 15.49 6.66 -41.66
CA GLY A 103 15.16 7.93 -42.31
C GLY A 103 16.34 8.72 -42.88
N GLY A 104 17.45 8.07 -43.22
CA GLY A 104 18.60 8.74 -43.82
C GLY A 104 19.33 7.83 -44.81
N SER A 105 19.52 8.34 -46.03
CA SER A 105 20.20 7.72 -47.17
C SER A 105 19.31 6.86 -48.05
N ASP A 106 18.71 7.50 -49.07
CA ASP A 106 18.73 7.03 -50.47
C ASP A 106 17.92 8.03 -51.32
N ALA A 107 18.57 9.14 -51.65
CA ALA A 107 18.13 10.03 -52.73
C ALA A 107 19.36 10.77 -53.30
N VAL A 108 20.39 10.01 -53.67
CA VAL A 108 21.38 10.40 -54.66
C VAL A 108 21.51 9.21 -55.59
N GLU A 109 20.96 9.35 -56.80
CA GLU A 109 21.52 8.94 -58.10
C GLU A 109 20.39 8.80 -59.14
N GLY A 110 20.56 9.50 -60.27
CA GLY A 110 19.82 9.25 -61.53
C GLY A 110 19.10 10.45 -62.09
#